data_AF-A0A0A9W0F7-F1
#
_entry.id   AF-A0A0A9W0F7-F1
#
_cell.length_a   1.000
_cell.length_b   1.000
_cell.length_c   1.000
_cell.angle_alpha   90.00
_cell.angle_beta   90.00
_cell.angle_gamma   90.00
#
_symmetry.space_group_name_H-M   'P 1'
#
loop_
_entity.id
_entity.type
_entity.pdbx_description
1 polymer ?
#
loop_
_entity_poly.entity_id
_entity_poly.type
_entity_poly.pdbx_seq_one_letter_code
_entity_poly.pdbx_strand_id
1 'polypeptide(L)'
;MKMLPLHDFSGNNWHSLKIYFGFWFQNQEEFTCDVEQSPQQMLFNMYTTLQLTQLKAYTMVHFSWMLLRLYDQGNFTVESELLKTSYLERMSQQALALKAVMKDCKNDMWACDPKEHVEGETFTKVTKFLQGYIVNEVDLNGDNTCRENCAFYKYAKQQGCFKDQFCANQPPCRGNVVGCKFVDSDMWICQSPHFSERRYDWIEYENGRTLGQREQCTRAVKKVDSWWRYLFWHCSYCFCYCDDPQDSLSDRFFSLRPVTVDTRSNKVMTGMRFVKLNRIIHLQVQEGELLPHGEINETTVKWVPVKEFGIKDEGVEKGRDYHMLTWEHRALDLDDIQLPQGHLLTGIRIRRLGGHMNLEVQGTEFNYTSGTLTHNGSKSQWFGNDNTDGAFHEPRTAHILQNPDIPNRSSGLNKIDSRPDTFIEFTASDSDLDVAQTTVPFIDLQPVAPRPPCPLVGAGVFHKGRRYSGGFVGLKAFTFNQGKHVQDFFPDVNEAEF
;
A
#
# COMPACT_ATOMS: atom_id res chain seq x y z
N MET A 1 -5.56 -5.73 27.74
CA MET A 1 -4.27 -5.09 28.04
C MET A 1 -4.39 -4.44 29.42
N LYS A 2 -3.60 -4.86 30.42
CA LYS A 2 -3.56 -4.14 31.72
C LYS A 2 -2.88 -2.80 31.45
N MET A 3 -3.60 -1.69 31.57
CA MET A 3 -2.96 -0.37 31.72
C MET A 3 -2.09 -0.45 32.97
N LEU A 4 -0.77 -0.43 32.79
CA LEU A 4 0.18 -0.36 33.90
C LEU A 4 0.26 1.09 34.40
N PRO A 5 0.41 1.28 35.72
CA PRO A 5 0.27 2.57 36.36
C PRO A 5 1.40 3.54 35.95
N LEU A 6 1.04 4.80 35.74
CA LEU A 6 1.91 5.96 35.43
C LEU A 6 3.12 6.14 36.37
N HIS A 7 3.19 5.41 37.48
CA HIS A 7 4.26 5.50 38.47
C HIS A 7 5.64 5.13 37.90
N ASP A 8 5.73 4.22 36.93
CA ASP A 8 7.01 3.83 36.31
C ASP A 8 7.63 4.90 35.42
N PHE A 9 6.84 5.89 34.98
CA PHE A 9 7.33 7.05 34.21
C PHE A 9 7.78 8.21 35.09
N SER A 10 7.43 8.20 36.37
CA SER A 10 7.83 9.21 37.36
C SER A 10 9.14 8.91 38.09
N GLY A 11 9.70 7.70 37.92
CA GLY A 11 10.92 7.28 38.61
C GLY A 11 12.18 7.66 37.86
N ASN A 12 13.21 8.12 38.58
CA ASN A 12 14.57 8.45 38.11
C ASN A 12 15.35 7.27 37.47
N ASN A 13 14.70 6.18 37.07
CA ASN A 13 15.39 4.97 36.65
C ASN A 13 15.55 4.91 35.13
N TRP A 14 16.66 5.47 34.64
CA TRP A 14 17.16 5.39 33.27
C TRP A 14 17.11 3.99 32.65
N HIS A 15 17.33 2.95 33.47
CA HIS A 15 17.23 1.57 33.03
C HIS A 15 15.82 1.18 32.58
N SER A 16 14.78 1.61 33.29
CA SER A 16 13.40 1.27 32.96
C SER A 16 12.97 1.91 31.64
N LEU A 17 13.23 3.21 31.43
CA LEU A 17 12.91 3.90 30.17
C LEU A 17 13.65 3.30 28.97
N LYS A 18 14.93 2.94 29.11
CA LYS A 18 15.68 2.22 28.07
C LYS A 18 15.11 0.83 27.77
N ILE A 19 14.69 0.09 28.80
CA ILE A 19 14.06 -1.23 28.63
C ILE A 19 12.72 -1.08 27.90
N TYR A 20 11.91 -0.07 28.26
CA TYR A 20 10.66 0.23 27.56
C TYR A 20 10.92 0.61 26.09
N PHE A 21 11.76 1.60 25.81
CA PHE A 21 12.09 1.96 24.41
C PHE A 21 12.74 0.80 23.63
N GLY A 22 13.54 -0.04 24.29
CA GLY A 22 14.11 -1.26 23.70
C GLY A 22 13.08 -2.35 23.40
N PHE A 23 12.10 -2.55 24.28
CA PHE A 23 10.96 -3.45 24.05
C PHE A 23 10.07 -2.98 22.88
N TRP A 24 9.86 -1.66 22.79
CA TRP A 24 9.18 -1.02 21.65
C TRP A 24 9.93 -1.24 20.35
N PHE A 25 11.25 -1.07 20.35
CA PHE A 25 12.09 -1.32 19.19
C PHE A 25 12.00 -2.78 18.69
N GLN A 26 11.83 -3.75 19.60
CA GLN A 26 11.69 -5.17 19.24
C GLN A 26 10.31 -5.56 18.68
N ASN A 27 9.25 -4.77 18.94
CA ASN A 27 7.87 -5.11 18.57
C ASN A 27 7.18 -4.04 17.68
N GLN A 28 7.97 -3.27 16.91
CA GLN A 28 7.47 -2.14 16.10
C GLN A 28 6.30 -2.49 15.17
N GLU A 29 6.31 -3.68 14.56
CA GLU A 29 5.25 -4.12 13.63
C GLU A 29 3.89 -4.31 14.34
N GLU A 30 3.88 -4.90 15.53
CA GLU A 30 2.65 -5.18 16.29
C GLU A 30 2.03 -3.87 16.79
N PHE A 31 2.87 -2.93 17.23
CA PHE A 31 2.39 -1.65 17.74
C PHE A 31 1.89 -0.68 16.66
N THR A 32 2.47 -0.70 15.46
CA THR A 32 2.02 0.13 14.34
C THR A 32 0.58 -0.22 13.94
N CYS A 33 0.14 -1.46 14.18
CA CYS A 33 -1.22 -1.91 13.89
C CYS A 33 -2.26 -1.46 14.91
N ASP A 34 -1.88 -1.37 16.18
CA ASP A 34 -2.79 -1.02 17.28
C ASP A 34 -2.95 0.49 17.45
N VAL A 35 -1.92 1.24 17.09
CA VAL A 35 -1.82 2.69 17.26
C VAL A 35 -1.56 3.25 15.88
N GLU A 36 -2.55 3.89 15.26
CA GLU A 36 -2.49 4.46 13.90
C GLU A 36 -1.49 5.63 13.80
N GLN A 37 -0.23 5.38 14.13
CA GLN A 37 0.89 6.30 14.24
C GLN A 37 2.14 5.55 13.80
N SER A 38 3.10 6.25 13.19
CA SER A 38 4.42 5.68 13.04
C SER A 38 5.08 5.48 14.42
N PRO A 39 6.02 4.53 14.58
CA PRO A 39 6.75 4.38 15.83
C PRO A 39 7.38 5.70 16.30
N GLN A 40 7.99 6.46 15.39
CA GLN A 40 8.59 7.75 15.70
C GLN A 40 7.56 8.79 16.20
N GLN A 41 6.38 8.86 15.56
CA GLN A 41 5.32 9.76 16.00
C GLN A 41 4.79 9.37 17.38
N MET A 42 4.62 8.07 17.63
CA MET A 42 4.16 7.57 18.92
C MET A 42 5.12 7.94 20.05
N LEU A 43 6.43 7.78 19.84
CA LEU A 43 7.43 8.18 20.85
C LEU A 43 7.38 9.68 21.14
N PHE A 44 7.20 10.52 20.11
CA PHE A 44 7.08 11.96 20.27
C PHE A 44 5.80 12.36 21.03
N ASN A 45 4.66 11.75 20.70
CA ASN A 45 3.38 11.99 21.37
C ASN A 45 3.43 11.57 22.85
N MET A 46 4.07 10.44 23.12
CA MET A 46 4.30 9.96 24.48
C MET A 46 5.19 10.92 25.27
N TYR A 47 6.31 11.39 24.70
CA TYR A 47 7.15 12.41 25.31
C TYR A 47 6.37 13.68 25.62
N THR A 48 5.60 14.18 24.65
CA THR A 48 4.80 15.41 24.82
C THR A 48 3.78 15.26 25.94
N THR A 49 3.10 14.12 26.01
CA THR A 49 2.14 13.81 27.08
C THR A 49 2.82 13.78 28.45
N LEU A 50 4.02 13.19 28.54
CA LEU A 50 4.82 13.17 29.76
C LEU A 50 5.25 14.58 30.17
N GLN A 51 5.75 15.40 29.24
CA GLN A 51 6.14 16.79 29.53
C GLN A 51 4.97 17.63 30.03
N LEU A 52 3.82 17.54 29.36
CA LEU A 52 2.60 18.25 29.77
C LEU A 52 2.12 17.82 31.15
N THR A 53 2.21 16.52 31.47
CA THR A 53 1.84 16.00 32.79
C THR A 53 2.78 16.52 33.88
N GLN A 54 4.09 16.52 33.62
CA GLN A 54 5.08 17.05 34.55
C GLN A 54 4.95 18.56 34.75
N LEU A 55 4.69 19.31 33.68
CA LEU A 55 4.44 20.75 33.76
C LEU A 55 3.21 21.06 34.61
N LYS A 56 2.11 20.31 34.44
CA LYS A 56 0.92 20.44 35.29
C LYS A 56 1.23 20.12 36.75
N ALA A 57 1.97 19.05 37.02
CA ALA A 57 2.37 18.69 38.38
C ALA A 57 3.26 19.78 39.03
N TYR A 58 4.26 20.25 38.29
CA TYR A 58 5.16 21.32 38.69
C TYR A 58 4.37 22.59 39.04
N THR A 59 3.52 23.06 38.11
CA THR A 59 2.71 24.27 38.31
C THR A 59 1.72 24.16 39.46
N MET A 60 1.07 23.01 39.66
CA MET A 60 0.16 22.80 40.80
C MET A 60 0.87 22.88 42.15
N VAL A 61 2.04 22.24 42.28
CA VAL A 61 2.82 22.27 43.53
C VAL A 61 3.46 23.63 43.77
N HIS A 62 3.98 24.26 42.72
CA HIS A 62 4.54 25.61 42.81
C HIS A 62 3.47 26.63 43.24
N PHE A 63 2.27 26.54 42.67
CA PHE A 63 1.16 27.41 43.02
C PHE A 63 0.66 27.16 44.47
N SER A 64 0.68 25.92 44.95
CA SER A 64 0.28 25.63 46.33
C SER A 64 1.25 26.24 47.36
N TRP A 65 2.56 26.16 47.12
CA TRP A 65 3.56 26.83 47.95
C TRP A 65 3.49 28.35 47.86
N MET A 66 3.15 28.90 46.68
CA MET A 66 2.88 30.33 46.54
C MET A 66 1.71 30.78 47.44
N LEU A 67 0.60 30.03 47.46
CA LEU A 67 -0.54 30.33 48.33
C LEU A 67 -0.18 30.21 49.81
N LEU A 68 0.53 29.15 50.22
CA LEU A 68 0.94 28.98 51.62
C LEU A 68 1.81 30.14 52.10
N ARG A 69 2.72 30.64 51.25
CA ARG A 69 3.48 31.86 51.53
C ARG A 69 2.58 33.09 51.69
N LEU A 70 1.61 33.28 50.80
CA LEU A 70 0.68 34.42 50.86
C LEU A 70 -0.21 34.44 52.11
N TYR A 71 -0.50 33.27 52.68
CA TYR A 71 -1.28 33.14 53.92
C TYR A 71 -0.41 32.99 55.18
N ASP A 72 0.89 33.30 55.11
CA ASP A 72 1.85 33.18 56.20
C ASP A 72 1.93 31.76 56.82
N GLN A 73 1.66 30.72 56.03
CA GLN A 73 1.69 29.31 56.44
C GLN A 73 3.03 28.61 56.13
N GLY A 74 4.13 29.36 56.06
CA GLY A 74 5.49 28.83 55.82
C GLY A 74 6.20 29.49 54.64
N ASN A 75 7.54 29.35 54.58
CA ASN A 75 8.36 30.04 53.58
C ASN A 75 8.51 29.26 52.26
N PHE A 76 8.61 27.93 52.27
CA PHE A 76 8.65 27.05 51.07
C PHE A 76 9.63 27.42 49.93
N THR A 77 10.56 28.36 50.16
CA THR A 77 11.44 28.89 49.11
C THR A 77 12.47 27.85 48.68
N VAL A 78 13.00 27.07 49.63
CA VAL A 78 13.97 26.00 49.33
C VAL A 78 13.31 24.87 48.55
N GLU A 79 12.10 24.49 48.94
CA GLU A 79 11.30 23.44 48.28
C GLU A 79 10.94 23.85 46.85
N SER A 80 10.58 25.12 46.65
CA SER A 80 10.27 25.70 45.33
C SER A 80 11.47 25.64 44.39
N GLU A 81 12.65 26.08 44.85
CA GLU A 81 13.89 26.04 44.08
C GLU A 81 14.31 24.60 43.76
N LEU A 82 14.26 23.69 44.75
CA LEU A 82 14.62 22.29 44.54
C LEU A 82 13.69 21.63 43.51
N LEU A 83 12.38 21.92 43.56
CA LEU A 83 11.41 21.39 42.60
C LEU A 83 11.69 21.91 41.19
N LYS A 84 12.03 23.21 41.05
CA LYS A 84 12.39 23.84 39.77
C LYS A 84 13.62 23.17 39.15
N THR A 85 14.72 23.08 39.88
CA THR A 85 15.96 22.44 39.41
C THR A 85 15.70 20.99 39.02
N SER A 86 15.00 20.24 39.87
CA SER A 86 14.67 18.83 39.60
C SER A 86 13.75 18.66 38.38
N TYR A 87 12.84 19.60 38.13
CA TYR A 87 11.99 19.61 36.94
C TYR A 87 12.81 19.87 35.67
N LEU A 88 13.67 20.90 35.66
CA LEU A 88 14.50 21.24 34.51
C LEU A 88 15.50 20.11 34.16
N GLU A 89 16.11 19.49 35.17
CA GLU A 89 16.98 18.33 34.98
C GLU A 89 16.23 17.15 34.32
N ARG A 90 15.02 16.84 34.79
CA ARG A 90 14.18 15.78 34.20
C ARG A 90 13.81 16.09 32.76
N MET A 91 13.40 17.33 32.46
CA MET A 91 13.07 17.75 31.09
C MET A 91 14.25 17.54 30.14
N SER A 92 15.45 17.99 30.53
CA SER A 92 16.65 17.86 29.70
C SER A 92 17.03 16.38 29.50
N GLN A 93 17.02 15.57 30.56
CA GLN A 93 17.30 14.14 30.45
C GLN A 93 16.32 13.42 29.52
N GLN A 94 15.03 13.72 29.62
CA GLN A 94 13.99 13.13 28.78
C GLN A 94 14.10 13.57 27.32
N ALA A 95 14.42 14.85 27.06
CA ALA A 95 14.66 15.36 25.71
C ALA A 95 15.86 14.66 25.05
N LEU A 96 16.98 14.52 25.77
CA LEU A 96 18.16 13.80 25.29
C LEU A 96 17.87 12.33 25.01
N ALA A 97 17.11 11.67 25.89
CA ALA A 97 16.69 10.29 25.71
C ALA A 97 15.83 10.10 24.45
N LEU A 98 14.83 10.97 24.25
CA LEU A 98 13.99 10.95 23.07
C LEU A 98 14.83 11.14 21.80
N LYS A 99 15.69 12.17 21.75
CA LYS A 99 16.57 12.43 20.60
C LYS A 99 17.46 11.23 20.26
N ALA A 100 17.95 10.51 21.26
CA ALA A 100 18.78 9.34 21.05
C ALA A 100 17.99 8.21 20.37
N VAL A 101 16.76 7.93 20.85
CA VAL A 101 15.94 6.83 20.33
C VAL A 101 15.29 7.18 18.98
N MET A 102 14.89 8.44 18.76
CA MET A 102 14.21 8.87 17.53
C MET A 102 15.10 8.79 16.28
N LYS A 103 16.43 8.74 16.42
CA LYS A 103 17.36 8.57 15.29
C LYS A 103 17.23 7.21 14.63
N ASP A 104 16.97 6.17 15.42
CA ASP A 104 16.92 4.79 14.96
C ASP A 104 15.48 4.28 14.76
N CYS A 105 14.49 5.10 15.13
CA CYS A 105 13.08 4.75 14.99
C CYS A 105 12.54 5.06 13.60
N LYS A 106 11.83 4.06 13.07
CA LYS A 106 11.07 4.15 11.84
C LYS A 106 9.97 5.20 11.90
N ASN A 107 9.84 5.96 10.81
CA ASN A 107 8.80 6.98 10.63
C ASN A 107 7.76 6.58 9.59
N ASP A 108 7.84 5.37 9.05
CA ASP A 108 6.82 4.81 8.18
C ASP A 108 5.64 4.22 8.95
N MET A 109 4.48 4.24 8.30
CA MET A 109 3.27 3.54 8.72
C MET A 109 2.48 3.04 7.51
N TRP A 110 1.70 2.00 7.72
CA TRP A 110 0.83 1.39 6.71
C TRP A 110 -0.42 0.82 7.39
N ALA A 111 -1.43 0.50 6.59
CA ALA A 111 -2.62 -0.17 7.10
C ALA A 111 -2.34 -1.66 7.33
N CYS A 112 -2.56 -2.12 8.56
CA CYS A 112 -2.51 -3.54 8.88
C CYS A 112 -3.73 -4.28 8.32
N ASP A 113 -3.74 -5.61 8.45
CA ASP A 113 -4.88 -6.38 7.97
C ASP A 113 -6.12 -6.09 8.82
N PRO A 114 -7.28 -5.87 8.19
CA PRO A 114 -8.54 -5.70 8.90
C PRO A 114 -8.94 -7.04 9.54
N LYS A 115 -9.91 -6.98 10.46
CA LYS A 115 -10.49 -8.21 11.03
C LYS A 115 -11.12 -9.11 9.97
N GLU A 116 -11.71 -8.50 8.96
CA GLU A 116 -12.32 -9.17 7.81
C GLU A 116 -12.04 -8.36 6.55
N HIS A 117 -11.67 -9.07 5.48
CA HIS A 117 -11.45 -8.45 4.18
C HIS A 117 -12.77 -8.37 3.41
N VAL A 118 -13.23 -7.15 3.15
CA VAL A 118 -14.46 -6.85 2.41
C VAL A 118 -14.09 -6.12 1.11
N GLU A 119 -14.53 -6.69 -0.02
CA GLU A 119 -14.29 -6.11 -1.35
C GLU A 119 -15.07 -4.78 -1.49
N GLY A 120 -14.39 -3.73 -1.95
CA GLY A 120 -14.92 -2.37 -2.05
C GLY A 120 -14.74 -1.52 -0.79
N GLU A 121 -14.49 -2.13 0.37
CA GLU A 121 -14.24 -1.41 1.63
C GLU A 121 -12.77 -1.48 2.05
N THR A 122 -12.23 -2.69 2.20
CA THR A 122 -10.85 -2.90 2.65
C THR A 122 -9.90 -3.25 1.52
N PHE A 123 -10.42 -3.82 0.43
CA PHE A 123 -9.60 -4.17 -0.73
C PHE A 123 -10.41 -4.08 -2.03
N THR A 124 -9.71 -4.02 -3.16
CA THR A 124 -10.28 -4.27 -4.49
C THR A 124 -9.35 -5.18 -5.28
N LYS A 125 -9.83 -5.74 -6.37
CA LYS A 125 -9.04 -6.49 -7.34
C LYS A 125 -9.15 -5.93 -8.75
N VAL A 126 -8.16 -6.25 -9.55
CA VAL A 126 -8.26 -6.20 -11.02
C VAL A 126 -9.12 -7.38 -11.44
N THR A 127 -10.11 -7.15 -12.31
CA THR A 127 -11.01 -8.19 -12.79
C THR A 127 -10.69 -8.57 -14.23
N LYS A 128 -10.86 -9.86 -14.56
CA LYS A 128 -10.73 -10.39 -15.93
C LYS A 128 -9.44 -10.01 -16.64
N PHE A 129 -8.30 -10.12 -15.96
CA PHE A 129 -6.97 -9.89 -16.52
C PHE A 129 -6.12 -11.16 -16.38
N LEU A 130 -5.52 -11.62 -17.49
CA LEU A 130 -4.70 -12.83 -17.58
C LEU A 130 -5.39 -14.09 -17.05
N GLN A 131 -6.69 -14.24 -17.28
CA GLN A 131 -7.39 -15.43 -16.82
C GLN A 131 -6.96 -16.67 -17.61
N GLY A 132 -6.89 -17.81 -16.93
CA GLY A 132 -6.71 -19.12 -17.56
C GLY A 132 -7.74 -19.33 -18.67
N TYR A 133 -7.25 -19.78 -19.83
CA TYR A 133 -8.00 -19.87 -21.08
C TYR A 133 -7.64 -21.15 -21.83
N ILE A 134 -8.65 -21.99 -22.08
CA ILE A 134 -8.51 -23.23 -22.85
C ILE A 134 -8.77 -22.93 -24.31
N VAL A 135 -7.86 -23.30 -25.20
CA VAL A 135 -7.99 -23.07 -26.65
C VAL A 135 -7.25 -24.16 -27.41
N ASN A 136 -7.81 -24.60 -28.54
CA ASN A 136 -7.17 -25.62 -29.36
C ASN A 136 -6.06 -24.98 -30.20
N GLU A 137 -4.97 -25.73 -30.43
CA GLU A 137 -3.88 -25.31 -31.29
C GLU A 137 -4.35 -24.79 -32.66
N VAL A 138 -5.35 -25.46 -33.25
CA VAL A 138 -5.89 -25.12 -34.57
C VAL A 138 -6.42 -23.68 -34.62
N ASP A 139 -6.85 -23.13 -33.49
CA ASP A 139 -7.43 -21.78 -33.39
C ASP A 139 -6.38 -20.70 -33.09
N LEU A 140 -5.12 -21.07 -32.82
CA LEU A 140 -4.03 -20.15 -32.46
C LEU A 140 -3.20 -19.67 -33.64
N ASN A 141 -3.47 -20.16 -34.86
CA ASN A 141 -2.77 -19.77 -36.08
C ASN A 141 -3.76 -19.52 -37.23
N GLY A 142 -3.36 -18.67 -38.19
CA GLY A 142 -4.21 -18.28 -39.32
C GLY A 142 -4.44 -19.40 -40.35
N ASP A 143 -3.54 -20.37 -40.38
CA ASP A 143 -3.59 -21.49 -41.33
C ASP A 143 -4.57 -22.59 -40.88
N ASN A 144 -5.12 -22.47 -39.67
CA ASN A 144 -5.93 -23.48 -39.00
C ASN A 144 -5.23 -24.85 -39.02
N THR A 145 -3.97 -24.93 -38.60
CA THR A 145 -3.18 -26.18 -38.56
C THR A 145 -2.76 -26.54 -37.14
N CYS A 146 -2.30 -27.78 -36.94
CA CYS A 146 -1.78 -28.27 -35.66
C CYS A 146 -0.36 -28.81 -35.85
N ARG A 147 0.50 -27.96 -36.44
CA ARG A 147 1.87 -28.33 -36.82
C ARG A 147 2.87 -28.16 -35.69
N GLU A 148 2.52 -27.33 -34.73
CA GLU A 148 3.36 -26.93 -33.63
C GLU A 148 2.90 -27.67 -32.36
N ASN A 149 3.17 -27.10 -31.19
CA ASN A 149 2.63 -27.58 -29.93
C ASN A 149 2.22 -26.37 -29.07
N CYS A 150 1.53 -26.61 -27.97
CA CYS A 150 1.08 -25.52 -27.10
C CYS A 150 2.21 -24.58 -26.63
N ALA A 151 3.41 -25.10 -26.36
CA ALA A 151 4.54 -24.30 -25.87
C ALA A 151 5.14 -23.36 -26.94
N PHE A 152 4.88 -23.62 -28.22
CA PHE A 152 5.24 -22.72 -29.32
C PHE A 152 4.51 -21.37 -29.21
N TYR A 153 3.24 -21.39 -28.80
CA TYR A 153 2.37 -20.22 -28.71
C TYR A 153 2.61 -19.42 -27.42
N LYS A 154 3.81 -18.86 -27.29
CA LYS A 154 4.15 -17.96 -26.17
C LYS A 154 3.37 -16.65 -26.20
N TYR A 155 3.07 -16.18 -27.40
CA TYR A 155 2.31 -14.96 -27.66
C TYR A 155 1.56 -15.12 -28.98
N ALA A 156 0.24 -15.27 -28.91
CA ALA A 156 -0.60 -15.56 -30.05
C ALA A 156 -1.92 -14.78 -29.96
N LYS A 157 -2.77 -14.96 -30.97
CA LYS A 157 -4.18 -14.54 -30.95
C LYS A 157 -5.04 -15.72 -31.35
N GLN A 158 -6.24 -15.76 -30.81
CA GLN A 158 -7.24 -16.68 -31.33
C GLN A 158 -7.72 -16.14 -32.68
N GLN A 159 -7.40 -16.86 -33.76
CA GLN A 159 -7.71 -16.46 -35.14
C GLN A 159 -9.09 -16.94 -35.59
N GLY A 160 -9.64 -17.96 -34.94
CA GLY A 160 -10.91 -18.55 -35.33
C GLY A 160 -11.52 -19.43 -34.26
N CYS A 161 -12.52 -20.19 -34.70
CA CYS A 161 -13.13 -21.26 -33.92
C CYS A 161 -13.45 -22.41 -34.89
N PHE A 162 -12.50 -23.33 -35.05
CA PHE A 162 -12.58 -24.40 -36.01
C PHE A 162 -13.76 -25.32 -35.68
N LYS A 163 -14.72 -25.40 -36.61
CA LYS A 163 -15.93 -26.25 -36.51
C LYS A 163 -16.74 -26.03 -35.22
N ASP A 164 -16.80 -24.79 -34.72
CA ASP A 164 -17.57 -24.45 -33.52
C ASP A 164 -17.29 -25.39 -32.33
N GLN A 165 -16.02 -25.75 -32.14
CA GLN A 165 -15.55 -26.60 -31.05
C GLN A 165 -15.70 -25.91 -29.67
N PHE A 166 -14.88 -26.24 -28.67
CA PHE A 166 -15.01 -25.67 -27.33
C PHE A 166 -14.95 -24.13 -27.32
N CYS A 167 -14.21 -23.51 -28.25
CA CYS A 167 -14.17 -22.07 -28.46
C CYS A 167 -15.55 -21.39 -28.63
N ALA A 168 -16.54 -22.07 -29.25
CA ALA A 168 -17.89 -21.53 -29.42
C ALA A 168 -18.72 -21.59 -28.13
N ASN A 169 -18.30 -22.40 -27.16
CA ASN A 169 -19.02 -22.65 -25.92
C ASN A 169 -18.52 -21.80 -24.74
N GLN A 170 -17.52 -20.96 -24.94
CA GLN A 170 -16.93 -20.10 -23.91
C GLN A 170 -16.85 -18.65 -24.37
N PRO A 171 -16.74 -17.67 -23.45
CA PRO A 171 -16.45 -16.30 -23.85
C PRO A 171 -15.12 -16.23 -24.62
N PRO A 172 -15.06 -15.60 -25.79
CA PRO A 172 -13.83 -15.53 -26.57
C PRO A 172 -12.76 -14.73 -25.84
N CYS A 173 -11.50 -14.98 -26.18
CA CYS A 173 -10.39 -14.07 -25.87
C CYS A 173 -10.09 -13.21 -27.10
N ARG A 174 -10.52 -11.94 -27.11
CA ARG A 174 -10.37 -11.07 -28.30
C ARG A 174 -9.03 -10.37 -28.39
N GLY A 175 -8.25 -10.41 -27.30
CA GLY A 175 -6.92 -9.83 -27.24
C GLY A 175 -5.83 -10.86 -27.50
N ASN A 176 -4.80 -10.84 -26.66
CA ASN A 176 -3.66 -11.75 -26.79
C ASN A 176 -3.90 -13.01 -25.96
N VAL A 177 -3.50 -14.14 -26.52
CA VAL A 177 -3.41 -15.43 -25.83
C VAL A 177 -1.94 -15.70 -25.59
N VAL A 178 -1.54 -15.80 -24.32
CA VAL A 178 -0.13 -15.78 -23.92
C VAL A 178 0.22 -16.94 -23.00
N GLY A 179 1.48 -17.35 -23.00
CA GLY A 179 2.01 -18.35 -22.06
C GLY A 179 1.35 -19.72 -22.16
N CYS A 180 0.98 -20.17 -23.37
CA CYS A 180 0.34 -21.46 -23.56
C CYS A 180 1.22 -22.64 -23.14
N LYS A 181 0.61 -23.63 -22.48
CA LYS A 181 1.23 -24.90 -22.11
C LYS A 181 0.29 -26.06 -22.39
N PHE A 182 0.87 -27.20 -22.74
CA PHE A 182 0.15 -28.47 -22.81
C PHE A 182 0.10 -29.08 -21.40
N VAL A 183 -1.05 -29.62 -21.00
CA VAL A 183 -1.21 -30.30 -19.71
C VAL A 183 -1.61 -31.75 -19.93
N ASP A 184 -2.73 -31.98 -20.64
CA ASP A 184 -3.17 -33.29 -21.11
C ASP A 184 -4.08 -33.11 -22.35
N SER A 185 -4.33 -34.20 -23.09
CA SER A 185 -5.15 -34.20 -24.31
C SER A 185 -6.63 -34.03 -24.03
N ASP A 186 -7.15 -34.72 -23.02
CA ASP A 186 -8.59 -34.82 -22.79
C ASP A 186 -8.96 -34.29 -21.39
N MET A 187 -10.06 -33.55 -21.31
CA MET A 187 -10.46 -32.87 -20.07
C MET A 187 -11.97 -32.68 -19.91
N TRP A 188 -12.40 -32.57 -18.66
CA TRP A 188 -13.73 -32.15 -18.25
C TRP A 188 -13.64 -30.76 -17.64
N ILE A 189 -14.39 -29.82 -18.21
CA ILE A 189 -14.38 -28.41 -17.82
C ILE A 189 -15.69 -28.07 -17.15
N CYS A 190 -15.60 -27.56 -15.93
CA CYS A 190 -16.71 -26.86 -15.29
C CYS A 190 -16.61 -25.36 -15.57
N GLN A 191 -17.47 -24.86 -16.47
CA GLN A 191 -17.55 -23.44 -16.75
C GLN A 191 -18.30 -22.70 -15.64
N SER A 192 -17.79 -21.54 -15.25
CA SER A 192 -18.47 -20.66 -14.32
C SER A 192 -19.78 -20.10 -14.91
N PRO A 193 -20.71 -19.61 -14.06
CA PRO A 193 -21.94 -18.95 -14.50
C PRO A 193 -21.69 -17.82 -15.53
N HIS A 194 -22.64 -17.59 -16.45
CA HIS A 194 -22.47 -16.65 -17.58
C HIS A 194 -22.08 -15.22 -17.19
N PHE A 195 -22.51 -14.74 -16.02
CA PHE A 195 -22.22 -13.41 -15.51
C PHE A 195 -21.15 -13.41 -14.40
N SER A 196 -20.47 -14.54 -14.22
CA SER A 196 -19.35 -14.62 -13.28
C SER A 196 -18.18 -13.77 -13.77
N GLU A 197 -17.36 -13.33 -12.83
CA GLU A 197 -16.04 -12.77 -13.13
C GLU A 197 -15.08 -13.85 -13.64
N ARG A 198 -15.37 -15.13 -13.39
CA ARG A 198 -14.55 -16.30 -13.73
C ARG A 198 -15.02 -16.97 -15.03
N ARG A 199 -14.11 -17.68 -15.70
CA ARG A 199 -14.39 -18.52 -16.89
C ARG A 199 -14.65 -19.96 -16.48
N TYR A 200 -13.87 -20.49 -15.53
CA TYR A 200 -13.95 -21.88 -15.06
C TYR A 200 -13.94 -21.96 -13.54
N ASP A 201 -14.65 -22.94 -12.99
CA ASP A 201 -14.61 -23.25 -11.56
C ASP A 201 -13.54 -24.31 -11.28
N TRP A 202 -13.49 -25.36 -12.10
CA TRP A 202 -12.48 -26.41 -12.08
C TRP A 202 -12.29 -27.05 -13.46
N ILE A 203 -11.13 -27.70 -13.65
CA ILE A 203 -10.81 -28.51 -14.84
C ILE A 203 -10.19 -29.83 -14.36
N GLU A 204 -10.70 -30.95 -14.86
CA GLU A 204 -10.16 -32.28 -14.57
C GLU A 204 -9.63 -32.90 -15.86
N TYR A 205 -8.40 -33.38 -15.85
CA TYR A 205 -7.77 -34.08 -16.97
C TYR A 205 -7.91 -35.60 -16.84
N GLU A 206 -7.84 -36.31 -17.96
CA GLU A 206 -7.97 -37.77 -17.99
C GLU A 206 -6.93 -38.52 -17.16
N ASN A 207 -5.72 -37.97 -17.02
CA ASN A 207 -4.69 -38.51 -16.13
C ASN A 207 -4.99 -38.37 -14.62
N GLY A 208 -6.14 -37.79 -14.25
CA GLY A 208 -6.56 -37.58 -12.87
C GLY A 208 -6.11 -36.26 -12.24
N ARG A 209 -5.30 -35.43 -12.93
CA ARG A 209 -4.94 -34.09 -12.46
C ARG A 209 -6.17 -33.18 -12.47
N THR A 210 -6.41 -32.50 -11.37
CA THR A 210 -7.48 -31.50 -11.25
C THR A 210 -6.88 -30.12 -10.99
N LEU A 211 -7.37 -29.12 -11.70
CA LEU A 211 -7.12 -27.70 -11.47
C LEU A 211 -8.34 -27.11 -10.74
N GLY A 212 -8.09 -26.34 -9.69
CA GLY A 212 -9.14 -25.79 -8.83
C GLY A 212 -9.78 -26.86 -7.95
N GLN A 213 -10.91 -26.52 -7.35
CA GLN A 213 -11.64 -27.40 -6.43
C GLN A 213 -12.80 -28.07 -7.16
N ARG A 214 -12.75 -29.41 -7.25
CA ARG A 214 -13.78 -30.21 -7.91
C ARG A 214 -15.05 -30.28 -7.06
N GLU A 215 -15.85 -29.23 -7.17
CA GLU A 215 -17.17 -29.11 -6.55
C GLU A 215 -18.30 -29.35 -7.56
N GLN A 216 -19.54 -29.28 -7.11
CA GLN A 216 -20.70 -29.42 -7.98
C GLN A 216 -20.70 -28.29 -9.03
N CYS A 217 -20.70 -28.67 -10.31
CA CYS A 217 -20.71 -27.69 -11.37
C CYS A 217 -22.09 -27.04 -11.51
N THR A 218 -22.13 -25.71 -11.43
CA THR A 218 -23.38 -24.94 -11.60
C THR A 218 -23.91 -25.07 -13.04
N ARG A 219 -23.00 -25.17 -14.02
CA ARG A 219 -23.32 -25.43 -15.43
C ARG A 219 -23.08 -26.89 -15.77
N ALA A 220 -23.49 -27.31 -16.97
CA ALA A 220 -23.16 -28.64 -17.46
C ALA A 220 -21.64 -28.76 -17.69
N VAL A 221 -21.04 -29.82 -17.14
CA VAL A 221 -19.65 -30.18 -17.39
C VAL A 221 -19.48 -30.48 -18.88
N LYS A 222 -18.46 -29.89 -19.50
CA LYS A 222 -18.15 -30.11 -20.91
C LYS A 222 -16.93 -30.99 -21.02
N LYS A 223 -17.07 -32.14 -21.70
CA LYS A 223 -15.94 -32.95 -22.12
C LYS A 223 -15.33 -32.35 -23.38
N VAL A 224 -14.01 -32.22 -23.40
CA VAL A 224 -13.23 -31.62 -24.47
C VAL A 224 -12.07 -32.55 -24.79
N ASP A 225 -12.06 -33.05 -26.02
CA ASP A 225 -11.11 -34.08 -26.48
C ASP A 225 -10.17 -33.53 -27.54
N SER A 226 -8.88 -33.81 -27.40
CA SER A 226 -7.92 -33.56 -28.47
C SER A 226 -8.09 -34.58 -29.58
N TRP A 227 -7.68 -34.24 -30.80
CA TRP A 227 -8.04 -35.04 -31.97
C TRP A 227 -6.96 -35.07 -33.03
N TRP A 228 -6.94 -36.14 -33.83
CA TRP A 228 -6.01 -36.28 -34.95
C TRP A 228 -6.58 -35.70 -36.22
N ARG A 229 -5.80 -34.84 -36.87
CA ARG A 229 -6.04 -34.36 -38.23
C ARG A 229 -5.16 -35.13 -39.20
N TYR A 230 -5.80 -35.96 -40.04
CA TYR A 230 -5.10 -36.96 -40.84
C TYR A 230 -4.26 -37.90 -39.94
N LEU A 231 -3.21 -38.55 -40.47
CA LEU A 231 -2.39 -39.50 -39.70
C LEU A 231 -1.24 -38.86 -38.90
N PHE A 232 -0.95 -37.57 -39.06
CA PHE A 232 0.33 -36.99 -38.60
C PHE A 232 0.21 -35.78 -37.67
N TRP A 233 -0.95 -35.13 -37.58
CA TRP A 233 -1.10 -33.91 -36.80
C TRP A 233 -2.09 -34.12 -35.66
N HIS A 234 -1.63 -33.94 -34.42
CA HIS A 234 -2.48 -34.05 -33.23
C HIS A 234 -2.84 -32.63 -32.76
N CYS A 235 -4.12 -32.29 -32.81
CA CYS A 235 -4.64 -31.00 -32.42
C CYS A 235 -4.96 -30.99 -30.93
N SER A 236 -3.98 -30.58 -30.12
CA SER A 236 -4.10 -30.53 -28.68
C SER A 236 -4.81 -29.27 -28.18
N TYR A 237 -5.55 -29.39 -27.08
CA TYR A 237 -6.00 -28.24 -26.30
C TYR A 237 -4.89 -27.71 -25.39
N CYS A 238 -4.72 -26.39 -25.39
CA CYS A 238 -3.71 -25.67 -24.66
C CYS A 238 -4.33 -24.90 -23.49
N PHE A 239 -3.66 -24.92 -22.35
CA PHE A 239 -3.94 -24.01 -21.24
C PHE A 239 -3.08 -22.76 -21.41
N CYS A 240 -3.71 -21.61 -21.63
CA CYS A 240 -3.06 -20.33 -21.85
C CYS A 240 -3.60 -19.26 -20.88
N TYR A 241 -3.12 -18.04 -20.98
CA TYR A 241 -3.70 -16.87 -20.31
C TYR A 241 -4.30 -15.91 -21.32
N CYS A 242 -5.47 -15.36 -21.01
CA CYS A 242 -6.17 -14.41 -21.85
C CYS A 242 -5.94 -12.97 -21.39
N ASP A 243 -5.27 -12.19 -22.23
CA ASP A 243 -5.14 -10.73 -22.11
C ASP A 243 -6.12 -10.04 -23.07
N ASP A 244 -7.37 -9.86 -22.65
CA ASP A 244 -8.40 -9.21 -23.48
C ASP A 244 -8.68 -7.75 -23.05
N PRO A 245 -8.04 -6.73 -23.66
CA PRO A 245 -8.30 -5.33 -23.36
C PRO A 245 -9.67 -4.86 -23.85
N GLN A 246 -10.39 -5.65 -24.65
CA GLN A 246 -11.73 -5.33 -25.16
C GLN A 246 -12.84 -5.89 -24.26
N ASP A 247 -12.50 -6.58 -23.17
CA ASP A 247 -13.49 -7.05 -22.21
C ASP A 247 -14.11 -5.86 -21.45
N SER A 248 -15.38 -5.59 -21.73
CA SER A 248 -16.13 -4.50 -21.12
C SER A 248 -16.38 -4.68 -19.62
N LEU A 249 -16.04 -5.83 -19.03
CA LEU A 249 -16.16 -6.13 -17.61
C LEU A 249 -14.81 -6.18 -16.88
N SER A 250 -13.68 -5.91 -17.56
CA SER A 250 -12.36 -5.91 -16.94
C SER A 250 -11.99 -4.56 -16.33
N ASP A 251 -11.61 -4.54 -15.05
CA ASP A 251 -11.29 -3.31 -14.31
C ASP A 251 -9.77 -3.14 -14.13
N ARG A 252 -9.05 -3.16 -15.25
CA ARG A 252 -7.58 -3.21 -15.31
C ARG A 252 -6.92 -1.83 -15.44
N PHE A 253 -7.54 -0.80 -14.88
CA PHE A 253 -7.18 0.60 -15.13
C PHE A 253 -6.68 1.30 -13.87
N PHE A 254 -5.61 2.08 -14.00
CA PHE A 254 -5.06 2.91 -12.93
C PHE A 254 -5.00 4.37 -13.39
N SER A 255 -5.39 5.30 -12.54
CA SER A 255 -5.30 6.74 -12.85
C SER A 255 -3.84 7.19 -12.85
N LEU A 256 -3.46 7.96 -13.87
CA LEU A 256 -2.16 8.64 -13.97
C LEU A 256 -2.26 10.12 -13.60
N ARG A 257 -3.47 10.61 -13.30
CA ARG A 257 -3.69 12.01 -12.95
C ARG A 257 -3.11 12.31 -11.57
N PRO A 258 -2.35 13.41 -11.42
CA PRO A 258 -1.82 13.80 -10.12
C PRO A 258 -2.92 14.22 -9.16
N VAL A 259 -2.72 13.89 -7.89
CA VAL A 259 -3.58 14.31 -6.79
C VAL A 259 -2.76 15.19 -5.87
N THR A 260 -3.17 16.44 -5.70
CA THR A 260 -2.47 17.46 -4.93
C THR A 260 -3.41 18.11 -3.93
N VAL A 261 -2.87 18.59 -2.82
CA VAL A 261 -3.61 19.36 -1.81
C VAL A 261 -3.65 20.85 -2.17
N ASP A 262 -4.51 21.61 -1.49
CA ASP A 262 -4.56 23.07 -1.68
C ASP A 262 -3.40 23.80 -0.96
N THR A 263 -2.25 23.84 -1.61
CA THR A 263 -1.05 24.53 -1.10
C THR A 263 -1.20 26.04 -0.99
N ARG A 264 -2.15 26.66 -1.73
CA ARG A 264 -2.42 28.10 -1.64
C ARG A 264 -3.08 28.48 -0.32
N SER A 265 -3.84 27.55 0.24
CA SER A 265 -4.45 27.65 1.57
C SER A 265 -3.58 27.00 2.67
N ASN A 266 -2.25 26.94 2.45
CA ASN A 266 -1.27 26.40 3.39
C ASN A 266 -1.54 24.96 3.85
N LYS A 267 -2.12 24.12 2.97
CA LYS A 267 -2.43 22.73 3.30
C LYS A 267 -1.34 21.77 2.87
N VAL A 268 -1.19 20.69 3.63
CA VAL A 268 -0.25 19.59 3.38
C VAL A 268 -0.97 18.25 3.42
N MET A 269 -0.34 17.21 2.88
CA MET A 269 -0.87 15.85 2.97
C MET A 269 -0.74 15.32 4.40
N THR A 270 -1.84 14.77 4.90
CA THR A 270 -1.94 14.10 6.20
C THR A 270 -2.34 12.63 6.08
N GLY A 271 -2.63 12.16 4.87
CA GLY A 271 -3.00 10.77 4.64
C GLY A 271 -3.23 10.44 3.17
N MET A 272 -3.30 9.16 2.86
CA MET A 272 -3.53 8.66 1.49
C MET A 272 -4.23 7.30 1.50
N ARG A 273 -4.89 6.96 0.39
CA ARG A 273 -5.48 5.65 0.12
C ARG A 273 -5.69 5.40 -1.36
N PHE A 274 -5.92 4.15 -1.74
CA PHE A 274 -6.53 3.82 -3.02
C PHE A 274 -8.06 3.88 -2.94
N VAL A 275 -8.71 4.22 -4.05
CA VAL A 275 -10.15 4.07 -4.25
C VAL A 275 -10.43 3.57 -5.66
N LYS A 276 -11.50 2.80 -5.87
CA LYS A 276 -11.92 2.36 -7.21
C LYS A 276 -13.20 3.06 -7.61
N LEU A 277 -13.14 3.90 -8.65
CA LEU A 277 -14.25 4.69 -9.16
C LEU A 277 -14.27 4.61 -10.68
N ASN A 278 -15.45 4.41 -11.26
CA ASN A 278 -15.63 4.23 -12.71
C ASN A 278 -14.68 3.18 -13.31
N ARG A 279 -14.45 2.09 -12.55
CA ARG A 279 -13.57 0.96 -12.90
C ARG A 279 -12.08 1.29 -12.97
N ILE A 280 -11.69 2.48 -12.54
CA ILE A 280 -10.30 2.94 -12.46
C ILE A 280 -9.89 2.98 -10.99
N ILE A 281 -8.69 2.50 -10.69
CA ILE A 281 -8.06 2.63 -9.38
C ILE A 281 -7.37 4.00 -9.32
N HIS A 282 -7.79 4.83 -8.38
CA HIS A 282 -7.28 6.18 -8.15
C HIS A 282 -6.53 6.25 -6.83
N LEU A 283 -5.55 7.14 -6.77
CA LEU A 283 -5.06 7.67 -5.50
C LEU A 283 -6.05 8.69 -4.95
N GLN A 284 -6.19 8.73 -3.63
CA GLN A 284 -6.90 9.79 -2.92
C GLN A 284 -6.05 10.24 -1.73
N VAL A 285 -6.03 11.55 -1.47
CA VAL A 285 -5.24 12.15 -0.39
C VAL A 285 -6.12 12.83 0.64
N GLN A 286 -5.64 12.88 1.87
CA GLN A 286 -6.19 13.69 2.94
C GLN A 286 -5.31 14.94 3.09
N GLU A 287 -5.96 16.10 3.24
CA GLU A 287 -5.29 17.38 3.45
C GLU A 287 -5.65 17.97 4.81
N GLY A 288 -4.74 18.74 5.39
CA GLY A 288 -4.95 19.56 6.58
C GLY A 288 -4.10 20.83 6.52
N GLU A 289 -4.59 21.92 7.11
CA GLU A 289 -3.84 23.19 7.24
C GLU A 289 -2.64 23.00 8.16
N LEU A 290 -1.46 23.41 7.68
CA LEU A 290 -0.23 23.41 8.44
C LEU A 290 -0.21 24.58 9.43
N LEU A 291 0.15 24.28 10.67
CA LEU A 291 0.31 25.24 11.76
C LEU A 291 1.79 25.37 12.17
N PRO A 292 2.14 26.42 12.95
CA PRO A 292 3.48 26.55 13.52
C PRO A 292 3.99 25.24 14.13
N HIS A 293 5.29 25.00 13.99
CA HIS A 293 5.98 23.83 14.54
C HIS A 293 5.49 22.48 13.97
N GLY A 294 4.90 22.49 12.78
CA GLY A 294 4.51 21.27 12.09
C GLY A 294 3.26 20.60 12.67
N GLU A 295 2.47 21.34 13.44
CA GLU A 295 1.14 20.90 13.85
C GLU A 295 0.16 20.95 12.66
N ILE A 296 -0.95 20.23 12.78
CA ILE A 296 -2.04 20.24 11.81
C ILE A 296 -3.30 20.74 12.50
N ASN A 297 -4.01 21.65 11.85
CA ASN A 297 -5.33 22.07 12.30
C ASN A 297 -6.34 20.94 12.06
N GLU A 298 -6.64 20.15 13.10
CA GLU A 298 -7.54 18.99 13.03
C GLU A 298 -8.91 19.30 12.42
N THR A 299 -9.44 20.51 12.65
CA THR A 299 -10.75 20.92 12.14
C THR A 299 -10.80 21.09 10.62
N THR A 300 -9.64 21.24 9.98
CA THR A 300 -9.52 21.40 8.52
C THR A 300 -9.26 20.10 7.79
N VAL A 301 -9.00 19.01 8.54
CA VAL A 301 -8.59 17.72 8.00
C VAL A 301 -9.74 17.09 7.23
N LYS A 302 -9.52 16.83 5.94
CA LYS A 302 -10.53 16.22 5.07
C LYS A 302 -9.90 15.46 3.92
N TRP A 303 -10.63 14.45 3.43
CA TRP A 303 -10.28 13.78 2.18
C TRP A 303 -10.59 14.68 0.99
N VAL A 304 -9.61 14.87 0.10
CA VAL A 304 -9.79 15.59 -1.16
C VAL A 304 -10.67 14.73 -2.08
N PRO A 305 -11.80 15.25 -2.60
CA PRO A 305 -12.62 14.50 -3.53
C PRO A 305 -11.84 14.09 -4.78
N VAL A 306 -12.01 12.84 -5.21
CA VAL A 306 -11.37 12.36 -6.44
C VAL A 306 -12.06 13.00 -7.63
N LYS A 307 -11.26 13.53 -8.57
CA LYS A 307 -11.77 14.01 -9.86
C LYS A 307 -12.05 12.81 -10.75
N GLU A 308 -13.26 12.28 -10.62
CA GLU A 308 -13.72 11.11 -11.35
C GLU A 308 -13.71 11.33 -12.88
N PHE A 309 -13.39 10.27 -13.61
CA PHE A 309 -13.50 10.20 -15.06
C PHE A 309 -13.65 8.74 -15.50
N GLY A 310 -14.25 8.52 -16.65
CA GLY A 310 -14.35 7.24 -17.33
C GLY A 310 -13.33 7.10 -18.46
N ILE A 311 -12.93 5.87 -18.76
CA ILE A 311 -12.01 5.55 -19.87
C ILE A 311 -12.56 5.88 -21.28
N LYS A 312 -13.86 6.21 -21.38
CA LYS A 312 -14.54 6.57 -22.64
C LYS A 312 -14.94 8.05 -22.69
N ASP A 313 -14.61 8.82 -21.66
CA ASP A 313 -14.97 10.24 -21.59
C ASP A 313 -14.16 11.04 -22.62
N GLU A 314 -14.74 12.14 -23.10
CA GLU A 314 -14.08 13.01 -24.06
C GLU A 314 -12.79 13.63 -23.47
N GLY A 315 -11.70 13.58 -24.24
CA GLY A 315 -10.40 14.12 -23.82
C GLY A 315 -9.63 13.29 -22.80
N VAL A 316 -10.09 12.08 -22.48
CA VAL A 316 -9.38 11.10 -21.65
C VAL A 316 -8.57 10.16 -22.54
N GLU A 317 -7.25 10.07 -22.31
CA GLU A 317 -6.34 9.31 -23.17
C GLU A 317 -5.57 8.22 -22.40
N LYS A 318 -5.51 7.01 -22.98
CA LYS A 318 -4.67 5.91 -22.49
C LYS A 318 -3.20 6.34 -22.48
N GLY A 319 -2.51 6.13 -21.36
CA GLY A 319 -1.10 6.46 -21.16
C GLY A 319 -0.86 7.90 -20.71
N ARG A 320 -1.86 8.79 -20.81
CA ARG A 320 -1.81 10.16 -20.29
C ARG A 320 -2.65 10.31 -19.02
N ASP A 321 -3.92 9.91 -19.08
CA ASP A 321 -4.87 10.05 -17.98
C ASP A 321 -5.00 8.75 -17.18
N TYR A 322 -4.87 7.59 -17.84
CA TYR A 322 -4.93 6.29 -17.19
C TYR A 322 -3.98 5.27 -17.82
N HIS A 323 -3.47 4.36 -17.00
CA HIS A 323 -2.76 3.15 -17.41
C HIS A 323 -3.76 2.00 -17.58
N MET A 324 -3.56 1.16 -18.59
CA MET A 324 -4.33 -0.07 -18.77
C MET A 324 -3.35 -1.23 -18.75
N LEU A 325 -3.55 -2.19 -17.85
CA LEU A 325 -2.70 -3.38 -17.78
C LEU A 325 -2.81 -4.19 -19.08
N THR A 326 -1.66 -4.62 -19.59
CA THR A 326 -1.52 -5.63 -20.64
C THR A 326 -0.46 -6.62 -20.19
N TRP A 327 -0.31 -7.74 -20.90
CA TRP A 327 0.77 -8.69 -20.64
C TRP A 327 2.13 -7.99 -20.48
N GLU A 328 2.48 -7.05 -21.33
CA GLU A 328 3.78 -6.36 -21.30
C GLU A 328 3.84 -5.18 -20.31
N HIS A 329 2.69 -4.70 -19.82
CA HIS A 329 2.57 -3.46 -19.04
C HIS A 329 1.81 -3.69 -17.73
N ARG A 330 2.28 -4.65 -16.94
CA ARG A 330 1.61 -5.13 -15.72
C ARG A 330 2.44 -5.00 -14.44
N ALA A 331 3.64 -4.44 -14.54
CA ALA A 331 4.52 -4.27 -13.39
C ALA A 331 4.11 -3.01 -12.59
N LEU A 332 4.23 -3.11 -11.27
CA LEU A 332 4.12 -2.02 -10.31
C LEU A 332 5.41 -1.98 -9.49
N ASP A 333 6.05 -0.82 -9.49
CA ASP A 333 7.24 -0.57 -8.72
C ASP A 333 6.91 -0.42 -7.23
N LEU A 334 7.67 -1.12 -6.40
CA LEU A 334 7.58 -1.10 -4.95
C LEU A 334 8.72 -0.23 -4.42
N ASP A 335 8.42 1.03 -4.19
CA ASP A 335 9.39 2.05 -3.78
C ASP A 335 8.96 2.76 -2.50
N ASP A 336 9.95 3.17 -1.73
CA ASP A 336 9.80 4.07 -0.59
C ASP A 336 10.44 5.42 -0.97
N ILE A 337 9.63 6.45 -1.19
CA ILE A 337 10.10 7.77 -1.65
C ILE A 337 10.03 8.76 -0.48
N GLN A 338 11.20 9.15 0.02
CA GLN A 338 11.33 10.19 1.03
C GLN A 338 11.75 11.51 0.40
N LEU A 339 11.11 12.59 0.83
CA LEU A 339 11.44 13.93 0.37
C LEU A 339 12.75 14.42 1.00
N PRO A 340 13.46 15.34 0.33
CA PRO A 340 14.59 16.04 0.92
C PRO A 340 14.22 16.75 2.22
N GLN A 341 15.21 17.01 3.07
CA GLN A 341 14.98 17.76 4.31
C GLN A 341 14.37 19.14 4.01
N GLY A 342 13.43 19.57 4.85
CA GLY A 342 12.75 20.86 4.70
C GLY A 342 11.58 20.86 3.72
N HIS A 343 11.19 19.69 3.19
CA HIS A 343 10.02 19.53 2.33
C HIS A 343 8.91 18.75 3.04
N LEU A 344 7.66 19.09 2.72
CA LEU A 344 6.46 18.35 3.09
C LEU A 344 5.75 17.83 1.85
N LEU A 345 5.07 16.70 2.02
CA LEU A 345 4.30 16.05 0.98
C LEU A 345 3.03 16.86 0.67
N THR A 346 2.84 17.17 -0.61
CA THR A 346 1.75 18.02 -1.11
C THR A 346 1.04 17.44 -2.32
N GLY A 347 1.55 16.34 -2.87
CA GLY A 347 0.88 15.61 -3.94
C GLY A 347 1.49 14.24 -4.18
N ILE A 348 0.78 13.43 -4.94
CA ILE A 348 1.15 12.06 -5.27
C ILE A 348 0.54 11.69 -6.62
N ARG A 349 1.25 10.88 -7.41
CA ARG A 349 0.74 10.33 -8.67
C ARG A 349 1.37 8.99 -8.98
N ILE A 350 0.68 8.22 -9.82
CA ILE A 350 1.29 7.11 -10.54
C ILE A 350 1.68 7.65 -11.91
N ARG A 351 2.91 7.37 -12.33
CA ARG A 351 3.37 7.61 -13.69
C ARG A 351 3.77 6.29 -14.35
N ARG A 352 4.03 6.35 -15.65
CA ARG A 352 4.58 5.21 -16.39
C ARG A 352 6.08 5.37 -16.55
N LEU A 353 6.83 4.32 -16.23
CA LEU A 353 8.25 4.20 -16.50
C LEU A 353 8.46 2.90 -17.30
N GLY A 354 8.47 3.01 -18.63
CA GLY A 354 8.46 1.85 -19.52
C GLY A 354 7.20 0.98 -19.36
N GLY A 355 7.41 -0.30 -19.02
CA GLY A 355 6.35 -1.29 -18.72
C GLY A 355 5.73 -1.15 -17.33
N HIS A 356 6.30 -0.29 -16.48
CA HIS A 356 6.02 -0.25 -15.05
C HIS A 356 5.14 0.94 -14.69
N MET A 357 4.25 0.74 -13.74
CA MET A 357 3.63 1.80 -12.96
C MET A 357 4.58 2.18 -11.83
N ASN A 358 4.91 3.46 -11.71
CA ASN A 358 5.89 3.97 -10.77
C ASN A 358 5.29 5.10 -9.94
N LEU A 359 5.55 5.10 -8.63
CA LEU A 359 5.08 6.15 -7.72
C LEU A 359 5.93 7.42 -7.89
N GLU A 360 5.28 8.58 -7.90
CA GLU A 360 5.95 9.87 -7.75
C GLU A 360 5.22 10.71 -6.70
N VAL A 361 6.00 11.48 -5.94
CA VAL A 361 5.51 12.35 -4.87
C VAL A 361 5.90 13.80 -5.14
N GLN A 362 5.02 14.72 -4.76
CA GLN A 362 5.28 16.16 -4.86
C GLN A 362 5.66 16.72 -3.50
N GLY A 363 6.86 17.29 -3.40
CA GLY A 363 7.36 17.98 -2.21
C GLY A 363 7.29 19.49 -2.33
N THR A 364 6.99 20.15 -1.22
CA THR A 364 7.01 21.62 -1.11
C THR A 364 7.82 22.04 0.10
N GLU A 365 8.76 22.98 -0.07
CA GLU A 365 9.51 23.55 1.03
C GLU A 365 8.59 24.27 2.04
N PHE A 366 8.96 24.25 3.32
CA PHE A 366 8.20 24.94 4.36
C PHE A 366 9.10 25.55 5.42
N ASN A 367 8.56 26.54 6.12
CA ASN A 367 9.17 27.14 7.30
C ASN A 367 8.58 26.52 8.57
N TYR A 368 9.41 25.79 9.30
CA TYR A 368 8.98 25.07 10.51
C TYR A 368 8.43 25.99 11.61
N THR A 369 9.09 27.11 11.90
CA THR A 369 8.68 28.02 12.99
C THR A 369 7.33 28.65 12.73
N SER A 370 7.10 29.13 11.50
CA SER A 370 5.83 29.76 11.14
C SER A 370 4.74 28.76 10.71
N GLY A 371 5.12 27.54 10.34
CA GLY A 371 4.19 26.55 9.82
C GLY A 371 3.65 26.90 8.43
N THR A 372 4.44 27.56 7.59
CA THR A 372 3.98 28.04 6.28
C THR A 372 4.75 27.40 5.12
N LEU A 373 4.04 27.05 4.06
CA LEU A 373 4.63 26.59 2.80
C LEU A 373 5.33 27.74 2.09
N THR A 374 6.58 27.52 1.69
CA THR A 374 7.37 28.53 0.98
C THR A 374 6.71 28.87 -0.35
N HIS A 375 6.57 30.17 -0.65
CA HIS A 375 5.92 30.68 -1.86
C HIS A 375 4.52 30.10 -2.13
N ASN A 376 3.76 29.75 -1.09
CA ASN A 376 2.41 29.16 -1.20
C ASN A 376 2.36 27.92 -2.11
N GLY A 377 3.44 27.14 -2.14
CA GLY A 377 3.57 25.95 -2.99
C GLY A 377 3.69 26.22 -4.49
N SER A 378 3.99 27.44 -4.93
CA SER A 378 4.22 27.72 -6.36
C SER A 378 5.49 27.09 -6.92
N LYS A 379 6.41 26.64 -6.07
CA LYS A 379 7.70 26.01 -6.45
C LYS A 379 7.81 24.53 -6.06
N SER A 380 6.69 23.82 -5.94
CA SER A 380 6.70 22.40 -5.60
C SER A 380 7.38 21.55 -6.68
N GLN A 381 8.04 20.47 -6.28
CA GLN A 381 8.82 19.59 -7.16
C GLN A 381 8.36 18.15 -7.05
N TRP A 382 8.46 17.39 -8.14
CA TRP A 382 8.16 15.96 -8.17
C TRP A 382 9.43 15.14 -7.94
N PHE A 383 9.33 14.12 -7.11
CA PHE A 383 10.40 13.19 -6.73
C PHE A 383 9.91 11.77 -6.99
N GLY A 384 10.79 10.94 -7.54
CA GLY A 384 10.51 9.55 -7.89
C GLY A 384 11.78 8.73 -7.94
N ASN A 385 11.63 7.42 -8.07
CA ASN A 385 12.73 6.51 -8.36
C ASN A 385 12.70 6.16 -9.86
N ASP A 386 13.72 6.59 -10.61
CA ASP A 386 13.86 6.32 -12.04
C ASP A 386 14.60 4.99 -12.33
N ASN A 387 14.93 4.20 -11.30
CA ASN A 387 15.58 2.91 -11.51
C ASN A 387 14.65 1.91 -12.23
N THR A 388 15.21 1.15 -13.16
CA THR A 388 14.50 0.18 -14.01
C THR A 388 15.16 -1.19 -13.92
N ASP A 389 14.43 -2.23 -14.32
CA ASP A 389 14.94 -3.60 -14.45
C ASP A 389 16.01 -3.76 -15.54
N GLY A 390 16.10 -2.79 -16.46
CA GLY A 390 17.16 -2.68 -17.47
C GLY A 390 18.35 -1.80 -17.08
N ALA A 391 18.43 -1.29 -15.85
CA ALA A 391 19.50 -0.40 -15.44
C ALA A 391 20.87 -1.12 -15.40
N PHE A 392 21.93 -0.39 -15.76
CA PHE A 392 23.29 -0.96 -15.82
C PHE A 392 23.88 -1.24 -14.44
N HIS A 393 23.57 -0.39 -13.46
CA HIS A 393 23.99 -0.55 -12.06
C HIS A 393 22.76 -0.84 -11.22
N GLU A 394 22.81 -1.93 -10.44
CA GLU A 394 21.76 -2.32 -9.49
C GLU A 394 20.34 -2.31 -10.11
N PRO A 395 20.11 -3.10 -11.17
CA PRO A 395 18.79 -3.16 -11.80
C PRO A 395 17.72 -3.60 -10.81
N ARG A 396 16.55 -2.99 -10.95
CA ARG A 396 15.36 -3.33 -10.16
C ARG A 396 15.06 -4.82 -10.27
N THR A 397 14.76 -5.47 -9.16
CA THR A 397 14.51 -6.92 -9.13
C THR A 397 13.02 -7.25 -8.96
N ALA A 398 12.59 -8.37 -9.55
CA ALA A 398 11.21 -8.83 -9.45
C ALA A 398 10.91 -9.45 -8.07
N HIS A 399 9.85 -9.01 -7.42
CA HIS A 399 9.21 -9.67 -6.31
C HIS A 399 8.24 -10.74 -6.85
N ILE A 400 8.72 -11.98 -6.91
CA ILE A 400 8.01 -13.10 -7.55
C ILE A 400 7.04 -13.75 -6.56
N LEU A 401 5.75 -13.75 -6.91
CA LEU A 401 4.72 -14.52 -6.22
C LEU A 401 4.83 -16.01 -6.55
N GLN A 402 5.14 -16.84 -5.56
CA GLN A 402 5.27 -18.30 -5.73
C GLN A 402 3.93 -19.00 -5.48
N ASN A 403 3.35 -19.60 -6.53
CA ASN A 403 2.06 -20.30 -6.53
C ASN A 403 0.97 -19.52 -5.78
N PRO A 404 0.62 -18.30 -6.24
CA PRO A 404 -0.26 -17.42 -5.48
C PRO A 404 -1.72 -17.86 -5.51
N ASP A 405 -2.31 -18.21 -4.37
CA ASP A 405 -3.76 -18.36 -4.22
C ASP A 405 -4.44 -17.00 -3.95
N ILE A 406 -5.77 -17.01 -3.91
CA ILE A 406 -6.58 -15.83 -3.58
C ILE A 406 -6.25 -15.32 -2.17
N PRO A 407 -5.88 -14.03 -2.01
CA PRO A 407 -5.31 -13.50 -0.75
C PRO A 407 -6.19 -13.70 0.49
N ASN A 408 -7.51 -13.69 0.34
CA ASN A 408 -8.48 -13.75 1.44
C ASN A 408 -9.03 -15.16 1.76
N ARG A 409 -8.54 -16.23 1.10
CA ARG A 409 -8.97 -17.62 1.40
C ARG A 409 -8.30 -18.22 2.63
N SER A 410 -7.06 -17.82 2.90
CA SER A 410 -6.25 -18.35 3.99
C SER A 410 -6.51 -17.60 5.30
N SER A 411 -6.49 -18.32 6.43
CA SER A 411 -6.48 -17.71 7.76
C SER A 411 -5.05 -17.31 8.16
N GLY A 412 -4.86 -16.08 8.65
CA GLY A 412 -3.57 -15.53 9.08
C GLY A 412 -3.30 -14.13 8.54
N LEU A 413 -2.42 -13.41 9.23
CA LEU A 413 -2.06 -12.02 8.92
C LEU A 413 -0.98 -11.97 7.83
N ASN A 414 -1.15 -11.08 6.87
CA ASN A 414 -0.15 -10.74 5.86
C ASN A 414 0.94 -9.85 6.48
N LYS A 415 2.17 -10.07 6.04
CA LYS A 415 3.34 -9.26 6.46
C LYS A 415 3.99 -8.64 5.24
N ILE A 416 4.59 -7.47 5.41
CA ILE A 416 5.38 -6.86 4.36
C ILE A 416 6.56 -7.78 4.04
N ASP A 417 6.64 -8.24 2.80
CA ASP A 417 7.67 -9.15 2.30
C ASP A 417 8.41 -8.58 1.09
N SER A 418 7.92 -7.47 0.51
CA SER A 418 8.65 -6.68 -0.48
C SER A 418 9.76 -5.84 0.12
N ARG A 419 10.72 -5.48 -0.73
CA ARG A 419 11.78 -4.50 -0.42
C ARG A 419 11.62 -3.28 -1.34
N PRO A 420 12.09 -2.09 -0.92
CA PRO A 420 12.20 -0.95 -1.83
C PRO A 420 13.06 -1.30 -3.05
N ASP A 421 12.84 -0.60 -4.16
CA ASP A 421 13.56 -0.81 -5.42
C ASP A 421 13.38 -2.23 -5.97
N THR A 422 12.17 -2.77 -5.80
CA THR A 422 11.71 -4.00 -6.45
C THR A 422 10.45 -3.71 -7.28
N PHE A 423 9.96 -4.67 -8.05
CA PHE A 423 8.67 -4.56 -8.73
C PHE A 423 7.88 -5.85 -8.60
N ILE A 424 6.55 -5.74 -8.65
CA ILE A 424 5.64 -6.88 -8.69
C ILE A 424 4.80 -6.81 -9.96
N GLU A 425 4.52 -7.96 -10.56
CA GLU A 425 3.63 -8.04 -11.72
C GLU A 425 2.23 -8.49 -11.30
N PHE A 426 1.20 -7.81 -11.80
CA PHE A 426 -0.15 -8.34 -11.75
C PHE A 426 -0.22 -9.60 -12.61
N THR A 427 -0.58 -10.72 -12.02
CA THR A 427 -0.62 -12.03 -12.68
C THR A 427 -1.88 -12.81 -12.29
N ALA A 428 -2.07 -13.96 -12.90
CA ALA A 428 -3.14 -14.87 -12.51
C ALA A 428 -2.79 -15.60 -11.20
N SER A 429 -3.82 -15.98 -10.45
CA SER A 429 -3.73 -16.97 -9.38
C SER A 429 -3.17 -18.29 -9.91
N ASP A 430 -2.71 -19.13 -9.01
CA ASP A 430 -2.15 -20.41 -9.35
C ASP A 430 -3.15 -21.29 -10.12
N SER A 431 -2.68 -21.98 -11.16
CA SER A 431 -3.54 -22.81 -12.00
C SER A 431 -4.06 -24.05 -11.26
N ASP A 432 -3.27 -24.64 -10.38
CA ASP A 432 -3.68 -25.83 -9.62
C ASP A 432 -4.67 -25.45 -8.51
N LEU A 433 -4.52 -24.28 -7.88
CA LEU A 433 -5.39 -23.83 -6.78
C LEU A 433 -6.68 -23.13 -7.24
N ASP A 434 -6.64 -22.37 -8.33
CA ASP A 434 -7.74 -21.49 -8.72
C ASP A 434 -8.01 -21.45 -10.23
N VAL A 435 -7.48 -22.41 -10.99
CA VAL A 435 -7.58 -22.46 -12.47
C VAL A 435 -7.12 -21.15 -13.13
N ALA A 436 -6.26 -20.40 -12.44
CA ALA A 436 -5.77 -19.09 -12.86
C ALA A 436 -6.88 -18.07 -13.19
N GLN A 437 -7.97 -18.03 -12.41
CA GLN A 437 -9.13 -17.19 -12.73
C GLN A 437 -9.15 -15.83 -12.04
N THR A 438 -8.32 -15.64 -11.01
CA THR A 438 -8.27 -14.43 -10.20
C THR A 438 -6.98 -13.66 -10.48
N THR A 439 -7.06 -12.34 -10.67
CA THR A 439 -5.85 -11.52 -10.80
C THR A 439 -5.32 -11.15 -9.41
N VAL A 440 -4.02 -11.37 -9.19
CA VAL A 440 -3.28 -11.03 -7.97
C VAL A 440 -2.07 -10.14 -8.31
N PRO A 441 -1.54 -9.34 -7.37
CA PRO A 441 -2.04 -9.10 -6.01
C PRO A 441 -3.36 -8.33 -5.97
N PHE A 442 -4.05 -8.37 -4.83
CA PHE A 442 -5.16 -7.44 -4.55
C PHE A 442 -4.63 -6.06 -4.15
N ILE A 443 -5.49 -5.05 -4.13
CA ILE A 443 -5.13 -3.67 -3.78
C ILE A 443 -5.78 -3.32 -2.45
N ASP A 444 -4.98 -2.92 -1.47
CA ASP A 444 -5.44 -2.48 -0.16
C ASP A 444 -6.08 -1.07 -0.27
N LEU A 445 -7.35 -0.95 0.10
CA LEU A 445 -8.10 0.32 0.05
C LEU A 445 -8.08 1.07 1.39
N GLN A 446 -7.52 0.47 2.43
CA GLN A 446 -7.56 1.05 3.77
C GLN A 446 -6.78 2.37 3.82
N PRO A 447 -7.27 3.35 4.61
CA PRO A 447 -6.61 4.63 4.74
C PRO A 447 -5.31 4.52 5.53
N VAL A 448 -4.28 5.20 5.01
CA VAL A 448 -3.02 5.42 5.72
C VAL A 448 -2.97 6.89 6.10
N ALA A 449 -3.50 7.18 7.29
CA ALA A 449 -3.64 8.51 7.84
C ALA A 449 -3.31 8.45 9.34
N PRO A 450 -2.21 9.08 9.81
CA PRO A 450 -1.85 9.06 11.21
C PRO A 450 -2.91 9.75 12.08
N ARG A 451 -3.09 9.25 13.32
CA ARG A 451 -3.95 9.84 14.35
C ARG A 451 -3.16 10.06 15.65
N PRO A 452 -2.95 11.30 16.12
CA PRO A 452 -3.43 12.56 15.54
C PRO A 452 -2.80 12.87 14.16
N PRO A 453 -3.45 13.68 13.32
CA PRO A 453 -2.92 14.06 12.01
C PRO A 453 -1.56 14.74 12.12
N CYS A 454 -0.62 14.37 11.25
CA CYS A 454 0.68 15.02 11.16
C CYS A 454 1.09 15.22 9.69
N PRO A 455 2.03 16.15 9.41
CA PRO A 455 2.57 16.30 8.07
C PRO A 455 3.32 15.05 7.61
N LEU A 456 3.15 14.70 6.34
CA LEU A 456 3.89 13.62 5.71
C LEU A 456 5.14 14.14 4.98
N VAL A 457 6.20 13.35 4.96
CA VAL A 457 7.51 13.63 4.31
C VAL A 457 7.86 12.62 3.22
N GLY A 458 6.94 11.73 2.88
CA GLY A 458 7.17 10.72 1.88
C GLY A 458 5.98 9.78 1.74
N ALA A 459 6.01 8.99 0.68
CA ALA A 459 5.05 7.94 0.41
C ALA A 459 5.75 6.73 -0.19
N GLY A 460 5.15 5.56 -0.06
CA GLY A 460 5.65 4.35 -0.69
C GLY A 460 4.54 3.39 -1.12
N VAL A 461 4.93 2.42 -1.93
CA VAL A 461 4.09 1.28 -2.33
C VAL A 461 4.82 0.01 -1.91
N PHE A 462 4.11 -0.90 -1.26
CA PHE A 462 4.67 -2.18 -0.84
C PHE A 462 3.71 -3.32 -1.17
N HIS A 463 4.25 -4.53 -1.18
CA HIS A 463 3.47 -5.76 -1.13
C HIS A 463 3.53 -6.36 0.28
N LYS A 464 2.38 -6.80 0.79
CA LYS A 464 2.26 -7.66 1.96
C LYS A 464 1.57 -8.95 1.59
N GLY A 465 2.11 -10.06 2.08
CA GLY A 465 1.58 -11.36 1.76
C GLY A 465 2.03 -12.42 2.74
N ARG A 466 1.88 -13.66 2.28
CA ARG A 466 2.35 -14.87 2.92
C ARG A 466 2.67 -15.88 1.83
N ARG A 467 3.39 -16.93 2.20
CA ARG A 467 3.70 -18.02 1.28
C ARG A 467 2.42 -18.59 0.67
N TYR A 468 2.44 -18.80 -0.66
CA TYR A 468 1.30 -19.33 -1.45
C TYR A 468 0.05 -18.43 -1.48
N SER A 469 0.18 -17.14 -1.16
CA SER A 469 -0.87 -16.15 -1.28
C SER A 469 -0.47 -15.11 -2.32
N GLY A 470 -1.43 -14.62 -3.09
CA GLY A 470 -1.23 -13.49 -4.00
C GLY A 470 -1.03 -12.14 -3.29
N GLY A 471 -1.33 -12.07 -1.99
CA GLY A 471 -1.12 -10.88 -1.15
C GLY A 471 -1.85 -9.61 -1.62
N PHE A 472 -1.43 -8.48 -1.05
CA PHE A 472 -1.98 -7.16 -1.26
C PHE A 472 -0.87 -6.15 -1.56
N VAL A 473 -1.10 -5.27 -2.52
CA VAL A 473 -0.33 -4.03 -2.68
C VAL A 473 -1.01 -2.90 -1.93
N GLY A 474 -0.24 -2.17 -1.13
CA GLY A 474 -0.75 -1.10 -0.27
C GLY A 474 0.15 0.13 -0.31
N LEU A 475 -0.38 1.24 0.23
CA LEU A 475 0.36 2.49 0.39
C LEU A 475 1.04 2.55 1.76
N LYS A 476 2.20 3.19 1.82
CA LYS A 476 2.94 3.51 3.03
C LYS A 476 3.10 5.03 3.13
N ALA A 477 2.98 5.58 4.34
CA ALA A 477 3.19 7.00 4.60
C ALA A 477 4.41 7.20 5.51
N PHE A 478 5.22 8.22 5.24
CA PHE A 478 6.35 8.60 6.10
C PHE A 478 5.99 9.87 6.86
N THR A 479 5.96 9.82 8.19
CA THR A 479 5.59 10.94 9.06
C THR A 479 6.76 11.89 9.30
N PHE A 480 6.47 13.18 9.49
CA PHE A 480 7.49 14.17 9.84
C PHE A 480 8.18 13.88 11.18
N ASN A 481 9.51 13.99 11.21
CA ASN A 481 10.32 13.74 12.40
C ASN A 481 10.41 14.99 13.29
N GLN A 482 9.52 15.07 14.28
CA GLN A 482 9.52 16.17 15.27
C GLN A 482 10.73 16.19 16.20
N GLY A 483 11.43 15.06 16.36
CA GLY A 483 12.55 14.90 17.30
C GLY A 483 13.73 15.82 17.01
N LYS A 484 13.91 16.21 15.75
CA LYS A 484 14.96 17.16 15.33
C LYS A 484 14.75 18.57 15.91
N HIS A 485 13.52 18.89 16.33
CA HIS A 485 13.13 20.21 16.80
C HIS A 485 12.88 20.29 18.30
N VAL A 486 13.09 19.19 19.03
CA VAL A 486 13.00 19.16 20.50
C VAL A 486 14.17 19.95 21.10
N GLN A 487 13.89 20.86 22.03
CA GLN A 487 14.93 21.53 22.81
C GLN A 487 15.47 20.56 23.87
N ASP A 488 16.80 20.53 24.03
CA ASP A 488 17.50 19.70 25.03
C ASP A 488 18.16 20.54 26.13
N PHE A 489 18.08 21.87 26.02
CA PHE A 489 18.57 22.82 26.99
C PHE A 489 17.46 23.78 27.41
N PHE A 490 17.21 23.84 28.71
CA PHE A 490 16.19 24.69 29.32
C PHE A 490 16.88 25.58 30.35
N PRO A 491 17.33 26.80 29.97
CA PRO A 491 17.93 27.73 30.92
C PRO A 491 16.89 28.17 31.96
N ASP A 492 17.36 28.54 33.15
CA ASP A 492 16.51 29.18 34.15
C ASP A 492 15.82 30.40 33.53
N VAL A 493 14.49 30.35 33.46
CA VAL A 493 13.71 31.56 33.21
C VAL A 493 13.88 32.43 34.45
N ASN A 494 14.58 33.55 34.30
CA ASN A 494 14.67 34.57 35.34
C ASN A 494 13.24 35.05 35.63
N GLU A 495 12.74 34.75 36.82
CA GLU A 495 11.44 35.21 37.34
C GLU A 495 11.41 36.72 37.62
N ALA A 496 12.44 37.47 37.21
CA ALA A 496 12.61 38.89 37.48
C ALA A 496 11.98 39.84 36.43
N GLU A 497 11.24 39.32 35.44
CA GLU A 497 10.57 40.13 34.41
C GLU A 497 9.03 39.95 34.35
N PHE A 498 8.39 39.62 35.48
CA PHE A 498 6.93 39.77 35.63
C PHE A 498 6.54 40.54 36.89
#